data_AF-A0A1Z1MC09-F1
#
_entry.id   AF-A0A1Z1MC09-F1
#
_cell.length_a   1.000
_cell.length_b   1.000
_cell.length_c   1.000
_cell.angle_alpha   90.00
_cell.angle_beta   90.00
_cell.angle_gamma   90.00
#
_symmetry.space_group_name_H-M   'P 1'
#
loop_
_entity.id
_entity.type
_entity.pdbx_description
1 polymer ?
#
loop_
_entity_poly.entity_id
_entity_poly.type
_entity_poly.pdbx_seq_one_letter_code
_entity_poly.pdbx_strand_id
1 'polypeptide(L)' 'MNTGTKLKKSRKLGFLARMSTKSGRKILNNKRRKKRQKINN' A
#
# COMPACT_ATOMS: atom_id res chain seq x y z
N MET A 1 20.35 -12.11 7.41
CA MET A 1 19.33 -11.91 6.35
C MET A 1 18.83 -10.48 6.47
N ASN A 2 19.25 -9.56 5.58
CA ASN A 2 18.91 -8.15 5.73
C ASN A 2 17.44 -7.91 5.34
N THR A 3 16.61 -7.74 6.37
CA THR A 3 15.18 -7.43 6.23
C THR A 3 15.02 -6.00 5.71
N GLY A 4 14.11 -5.79 4.76
CA GLY A 4 13.95 -4.48 4.12
C GLY A 4 13.65 -3.36 5.13
N THR A 5 14.29 -2.20 4.96
CA THR A 5 14.15 -1.07 5.88
C THR A 5 12.72 -0.51 5.89
N LYS A 6 12.30 0.05 7.04
CA LYS A 6 10.99 0.73 7.19
C LYS A 6 10.78 1.81 6.10
N LEU A 7 11.85 2.52 5.74
CA LEU A 7 11.85 3.51 4.68
C LEU A 7 11.53 2.92 3.30
N LYS A 8 12.17 1.81 2.93
CA LYS A 8 11.88 1.10 1.67
C LYS A 8 10.45 0.58 1.64
N LYS A 9 9.94 0.07 2.76
CA LYS A 9 8.56 -0.39 2.90
C LYS A 9 7.55 0.74 2.68
N SER A 10 7.76 1.90 3.31
CA SER A 10 6.87 3.07 3.13
C SER A 10 6.89 3.59 1.70
N ARG A 11 8.06 3.69 1.06
CA ARG A 11 8.17 4.15 -0.33
C ARG A 11 7.48 3.23 -1.33
N LYS A 12 7.51 1.92 -1.11
CA LYS A 12 6.95 0.92 -2.06
C LYS A 12 5.50 0.56 -1.77
N LEU A 13 5.14 0.46 -0.49
CA LEU A 13 3.85 -0.05 -0.03
C LEU A 13 3.07 0.96 0.78
N GLY A 14 3.54 2.19 0.96
CA GLY A 14 2.86 3.24 1.73
C GLY A 14 1.63 3.81 1.02
N PHE A 15 0.79 4.51 1.78
CA PHE A 15 -0.50 4.99 1.30
C PHE A 15 -0.34 6.00 0.16
N LEU A 16 0.57 6.97 0.33
CA LEU A 16 0.86 7.97 -0.69
C LEU A 16 1.37 7.32 -1.99
N ALA A 17 2.25 6.32 -1.88
CA ALA A 17 2.74 5.57 -3.02
C ALA A 17 1.59 4.88 -3.78
N ARG A 18 0.61 4.31 -3.08
CA ARG A 18 -0.59 3.73 -3.69
C ARG A 18 -1.54 4.78 -4.28
N MET A 19 -1.66 5.95 -3.68
CA MET A 19 -2.55 7.00 -4.18
C MET A 19 -2.01 7.70 -5.43
N SER A 20 -0.69 7.76 -5.61
CA SER A 20 -0.05 8.42 -6.75
C SER A 20 -0.43 7.82 -8.12
N THR A 21 -0.60 6.50 -8.19
CA THR A 21 -0.87 5.79 -9.46
C THR A 21 -2.34 5.37 -9.58
N LYS A 22 -2.87 5.35 -10.82
CA LYS A 22 -4.23 4.86 -11.10
C LYS A 22 -4.43 3.42 -10.63
N SER A 23 -3.46 2.56 -10.88
CA SER A 23 -3.47 1.15 -10.45
C SER A 23 -3.42 1.02 -8.93
N GLY A 24 -2.59 1.81 -8.24
CA GLY A 24 -2.52 1.83 -6.78
C GLY A 24 -3.84 2.26 -6.12
N ARG A 25 -4.51 3.29 -6.67
CA ARG A 25 -5.86 3.70 -6.22
C ARG A 25 -6.88 2.57 -6.38
N LYS A 26 -6.86 1.86 -7.52
CA LYS A 26 -7.73 0.69 -7.77
C LYS A 26 -7.49 -0.42 -6.73
N ILE A 27 -6.23 -0.68 -6.35
CA ILE A 27 -5.89 -1.67 -5.32
C ILE A 27 -6.48 -1.28 -3.96
N LEU A 28 -6.33 -0.01 -3.54
CA LEU A 28 -6.89 0.48 -2.27
C LEU A 28 -8.41 0.35 -2.26
N ASN A 29 -9.08 0.77 -3.33
CA ASN A 29 -10.53 0.70 -3.45
C ASN A 29 -11.05 -0.75 -3.45
N ASN A 30 -10.34 -1.68 -4.10
CA ASN A 30 -10.68 -3.10 -4.04
C ASN A 30 -10.53 -3.67 -2.61
N LYS A 31 -9.49 -3.27 -1.88
CA LYS A 31 -9.31 -3.68 -0.47
C LYS A 31 -10.39 -3.12 0.45
N ARG A 32 -10.77 -1.85 0.25
CA ARG A 32 -11.89 -1.19 0.94
C ARG A 32 -13.21 -1.88 0.67
N ARG A 33 -13.50 -2.21 -0.60
CA ARG A 33 -14.72 -2.95 -0.99
C ARG A 33 -14.79 -4.33 -0.34
N LYS A 34 -13.64 -5.00 -0.19
CA LYS A 34 -13.50 -6.28 0.54
C LYS A 34 -13.49 -6.12 2.07
N LYS A 35 -13.64 -4.90 2.60
CA LYS A 35 -13.64 -4.60 4.04
C LYS A 35 -12.41 -5.17 4.78
N ARG A 36 -11.24 -5.10 4.14
CA ARG A 36 -9.98 -5.53 4.78
C ARG A 36 -9.69 -4.61 5.97
N GLN A 37 -9.51 -5.19 7.16
CA GLN A 37 -9.12 -4.47 8.37
C GLN A 37 -7.84 -3.63 8.16
N LYS A 38 -6.87 -4.19 7.44
CA LYS A 38 -5.66 -3.48 7.01
C LYS A 38 -5.65 -3.26 5.51
N ILE A 39 -5.86 -2.02 5.10
CA ILE A 39 -5.89 -1.63 3.68
C ILE A 39 -4.47 -1.41 3.14
N ASN A 40 -3.59 -0.81 3.95
CA ASN A 40 -2.23 -0.51 3.56
C ASN A 40 -1.21 -0.77 4.67
N ASN A 41 0.07 -0.85 4.29
CA ASN A 41 1.19 -1.04 5.22
C ASN A 41 1.63 0.26 5.87
#